data_AF-A0A0C9TW58-F1
#
_entry.id   AF-A0A0C9TW58-F1
#
_cell.length_a   1.000
_cell.length_b   1.000
_cell.length_c   1.000
_cell.angle_alpha   90.00
_cell.angle_beta   90.00
_cell.angle_gamma   90.00
#
_symmetry.space_group_name_H-M   'P 1'
#
loop_
_entity.id
_entity.type
_entity.pdbx_description
1 polymer ?
#
loop_
_entity_poly.entity_id
_entity_poly.type
_entity_poly.pdbx_seq_one_letter_code
_entity_poly.pdbx_strand_id
1 'polypeptide(L)'
;MQAYLAEKYMSGPKAEAILARTAPKKKKRKGESGVTKAPSMFVDDDAGFGDESSKREQEDDLDSMEGAVVAKDRSFKKRRIEEGSGWATVRVGATKREETPPIPPDEQPTVVEEEQPFKGGLLTSEQLRKALPKPQLKQEEMTRDEEEAAQETVYRDASGRKIDTKAARADAARKKREREEKEAKKMQWGKGLMQRDEEEKRRLQLEKNKSLPFSRRADDKELNEELKAQERWNDPAAAFLTAKKASKGPRKPEYSGPPPPPNRFGIKPGYRWDGVDRGNGFEKKLFQRHNERKRTAAASYEWSVDDM
;
A
#
# COMPACT_ATOMS: atom_id res chain seq x y z
N MET A 1 44.59 -23.96 10.47
CA MET A 1 45.26 -22.79 11.08
C MET A 1 44.33 -21.59 11.29
N GLN A 2 43.61 -21.10 10.26
CA GLN A 2 42.78 -19.89 10.40
C GLN A 2 41.65 -20.00 11.45
N ALA A 3 41.02 -21.16 11.62
CA ALA A 3 40.03 -21.39 12.68
C ALA A 3 40.63 -21.28 14.09
N TYR A 4 41.81 -21.88 14.31
CA TYR A 4 42.52 -21.83 15.59
C TYR A 4 42.99 -20.41 15.93
N LEU A 5 43.50 -19.68 14.93
CA LEU A 5 43.85 -18.27 15.09
C LEU A 5 42.60 -17.41 15.37
N ALA A 6 41.48 -17.68 14.70
CA ALA A 6 40.23 -16.98 14.92
C ALA A 6 39.63 -17.26 16.30
N GLU A 7 39.77 -18.49 16.82
CA GLU A 7 39.24 -18.89 18.14
C GLU A 7 40.09 -18.36 19.30
N LYS A 8 41.42 -18.36 19.15
CA LYS A 8 42.34 -18.02 20.25
C LYS A 8 42.88 -16.59 20.22
N TYR A 9 42.91 -15.95 19.05
CA TYR A 9 43.67 -14.69 18.87
C TYR A 9 42.95 -13.62 18.05
N MET A 10 41.71 -13.84 17.59
CA MET A 10 40.93 -12.81 16.90
C MET A 10 39.56 -12.63 17.58
N SER A 11 39.09 -11.39 17.67
CA SER A 11 37.75 -11.05 18.14
C SER A 11 37.03 -10.16 17.13
N GLY A 12 35.69 -10.17 17.16
CA GLY A 12 34.84 -9.39 16.28
C GLY A 12 34.33 -10.12 15.03
N PRO A 13 33.62 -9.41 14.13
CA PRO A 13 32.79 -10.02 13.10
C PRO A 13 33.57 -10.85 12.07
N LYS A 14 34.86 -10.58 11.89
CA LYS A 14 35.76 -11.36 11.03
C LYS A 14 36.13 -12.71 11.64
N ALA A 15 36.28 -12.79 12.96
CA ALA A 15 36.55 -14.04 13.66
C ALA A 15 35.31 -14.94 13.65
N GLU A 16 34.13 -14.37 13.91
CA GLU A 16 32.85 -15.08 13.88
C GLU A 16 32.53 -15.66 12.50
N ALA A 17 32.80 -14.92 11.42
CA ALA A 17 32.59 -15.42 10.05
C ALA A 17 33.50 -16.62 9.70
N ILE A 18 34.73 -16.64 10.20
CA ILE A 18 35.67 -17.74 9.98
C ILE A 18 35.21 -18.97 10.77
N LEU A 19 34.83 -18.80 12.05
CA LEU A 19 34.35 -19.88 12.90
C LEU A 19 33.04 -20.50 12.40
N ALA A 20 32.10 -19.66 11.92
CA ALA A 20 30.83 -20.11 11.36
C ALA A 20 31.01 -20.93 10.07
N ARG A 21 32.06 -20.65 9.28
CA ARG A 21 32.37 -21.38 8.05
C ARG A 21 33.05 -22.72 8.33
N THR A 22 33.78 -22.84 9.44
CA THR A 22 34.53 -24.04 9.80
C THR A 22 33.79 -24.99 10.74
N ALA A 23 32.65 -24.57 11.30
CA ALA A 23 31.82 -25.43 12.14
C ALA A 23 31.24 -26.62 11.34
N PRO A 24 31.35 -27.87 11.84
CA PRO A 24 30.84 -29.03 11.13
C PRO A 24 29.31 -28.98 11.05
N LYS A 25 28.76 -28.95 9.82
CA LYS A 25 27.31 -29.00 9.59
C LYS A 25 26.76 -30.35 10.06
N LYS A 26 25.87 -30.35 11.05
CA LYS A 26 25.11 -31.54 11.47
C LYS A 26 24.33 -32.09 10.26
N LYS A 27 24.67 -33.31 9.82
CA LYS A 27 23.90 -34.08 8.82
C LYS A 27 22.46 -34.29 9.33
N LYS A 28 21.47 -33.76 8.60
CA LYS A 28 20.07 -34.18 8.76
C LYS A 28 19.95 -35.66 8.38
N ARG A 29 19.37 -36.47 9.26
CA ARG A 29 19.04 -37.88 9.00
C ARG A 29 17.98 -37.98 7.91
N LYS A 30 18.25 -38.82 6.92
CA LYS A 30 17.32 -39.30 5.89
C LYS A 30 16.35 -40.26 6.58
N GLY A 31 15.06 -39.95 6.57
CA GLY A 31 14.00 -40.85 7.02
C GLY A 31 13.69 -41.84 5.90
N GLU A 32 13.77 -43.13 6.23
CA GLU A 32 13.47 -44.24 5.33
C GLU A 32 11.98 -44.58 5.38
N SER A 33 11.49 -45.05 4.24
CA SER A 33 10.12 -45.31 3.85
C SER A 33 9.48 -46.52 4.55
N GLY A 34 8.24 -46.34 5.01
CA GLY A 34 7.31 -47.42 5.37
C GLY A 34 6.13 -47.48 4.39
N VAL A 35 5.85 -48.69 3.92
CA VAL A 35 4.88 -49.15 2.92
C VAL A 35 3.41 -48.82 3.29
N THR A 36 2.57 -48.46 2.31
CA THR A 36 1.23 -49.07 2.05
C THR A 36 0.55 -48.54 0.77
N LYS A 37 0.44 -49.44 -0.22
CA LYS A 37 -0.71 -49.77 -1.10
C LYS A 37 -1.43 -48.68 -1.94
N ALA A 38 -1.32 -48.78 -3.26
CA ALA A 38 -2.39 -48.55 -4.25
C ALA A 38 -2.09 -49.31 -5.57
N PRO A 39 -3.11 -49.74 -6.34
CA PRO A 39 -3.01 -50.87 -7.27
C PRO A 39 -2.59 -50.52 -8.70
N SER A 40 -2.06 -51.55 -9.34
CA SER A 40 -1.70 -51.73 -10.75
C SER A 40 -2.85 -51.51 -11.75
N MET A 41 -2.56 -50.82 -12.85
CA MET A 41 -3.07 -51.18 -14.18
C MET A 41 -1.96 -51.02 -15.22
N PHE A 42 -1.74 -52.09 -15.96
CA PHE A 42 -0.90 -52.20 -17.16
C PHE A 42 -1.64 -51.62 -18.37
N VAL A 43 -0.93 -50.89 -19.23
CA VAL A 43 -1.01 -51.00 -20.71
C VAL A 43 0.36 -50.57 -21.25
N ASP A 44 1.16 -51.54 -21.69
CA ASP A 44 2.14 -51.37 -22.75
C ASP A 44 1.37 -51.36 -24.07
N ASP A 45 1.68 -50.43 -24.96
CA ASP A 45 1.74 -50.77 -26.37
C ASP A 45 2.71 -49.81 -27.09
N ASP A 46 3.48 -50.46 -27.93
CA ASP A 46 4.78 -50.10 -28.49
C ASP A 46 4.62 -49.29 -29.79
N ALA A 47 5.77 -48.98 -30.40
CA ALA A 47 5.97 -48.54 -31.78
C ALA A 47 5.91 -47.02 -32.06
N GLY A 48 7.10 -46.43 -32.08
CA GLY A 48 7.38 -45.28 -32.93
C GLY A 48 7.66 -45.68 -34.39
N PHE A 49 7.30 -44.83 -35.33
CA PHE A 49 8.06 -44.52 -36.54
C PHE A 49 7.46 -43.26 -37.20
N GLY A 50 8.30 -42.41 -37.76
CA GLY A 50 7.94 -41.08 -38.28
C GLY A 50 7.11 -41.09 -39.57
N ASP A 51 6.70 -39.90 -40.01
CA ASP A 51 7.18 -39.28 -41.26
C ASP A 51 6.52 -37.90 -41.48
N GLU A 52 7.20 -37.11 -42.31
CA GLU A 52 7.03 -35.71 -42.68
C GLU A 52 5.73 -35.31 -43.40
N SER A 53 5.45 -34.01 -43.29
CA SER A 53 4.99 -33.10 -44.36
C SER A 53 3.70 -33.39 -45.13
N SER A 54 2.74 -32.47 -45.02
CA SER A 54 2.15 -31.72 -46.15
C SER A 54 0.76 -31.16 -45.79
N LYS A 55 0.64 -29.83 -45.65
CA LYS A 55 -0.21 -29.01 -46.53
C LYS A 55 -0.17 -27.54 -46.13
N ARG A 56 0.08 -26.73 -47.14
CA ARG A 56 -0.01 -25.28 -47.21
C ARG A 56 -1.32 -24.93 -47.93
N GLU A 57 -1.76 -23.69 -47.75
CA GLU A 57 -2.91 -23.00 -48.39
C GLU A 57 -4.23 -23.21 -47.63
N GLN A 58 -5.06 -22.20 -47.32
CA GLN A 58 -5.36 -20.97 -48.04
C GLN A 58 -5.95 -19.88 -47.11
N GLU A 59 -6.03 -18.66 -47.63
CA GLU A 59 -6.29 -17.36 -47.04
C GLU A 59 -7.76 -17.07 -46.66
N ASP A 60 -7.92 -15.98 -45.91
CA ASP A 60 -9.10 -15.11 -45.75
C ASP A 60 -10.36 -15.63 -45.08
N ASP A 61 -10.60 -15.16 -43.85
CA ASP A 61 -11.93 -14.67 -43.44
C ASP A 61 -11.80 -13.57 -42.36
N LEU A 62 -12.21 -12.37 -42.75
CA LEU A 62 -12.44 -11.19 -41.93
C LEU A 62 -13.84 -11.28 -41.27
N ASP A 63 -13.95 -10.71 -40.07
CA ASP A 63 -15.17 -10.31 -39.38
C ASP A 63 -16.18 -11.39 -38.91
N SER A 64 -15.97 -11.84 -37.66
CA SER A 64 -17.09 -12.00 -36.72
C SER A 64 -16.70 -11.57 -35.31
N MET A 65 -17.00 -10.31 -35.05
CA MET A 65 -17.21 -9.75 -33.73
C MET A 65 -18.43 -10.43 -33.10
N GLU A 66 -18.25 -11.52 -32.35
CA GLU A 66 -19.22 -11.94 -31.32
C GLU A 66 -18.61 -13.03 -30.42
N GLY A 67 -18.34 -12.67 -29.18
CA GLY A 67 -17.74 -13.56 -28.19
C GLY A 67 -17.50 -12.85 -26.88
N ALA A 68 -18.49 -12.08 -26.43
CA ALA A 68 -18.50 -11.44 -25.13
C ALA A 68 -18.28 -12.51 -24.05
N VAL A 69 -17.13 -12.45 -23.39
CA VAL A 69 -16.84 -13.23 -22.19
C VAL A 69 -17.76 -12.71 -21.09
N VAL A 70 -18.91 -13.38 -20.93
CA VAL A 70 -19.83 -13.21 -19.81
C VAL A 70 -19.12 -13.72 -18.57
N ALA A 71 -18.34 -12.84 -17.95
CA ALA A 71 -17.91 -13.02 -16.57
C ALA A 71 -19.14 -12.84 -15.67
N LYS A 72 -19.63 -13.98 -15.17
CA LYS A 72 -20.43 -14.06 -13.95
C LYS A 72 -19.68 -13.32 -12.84
N ASP A 73 -20.32 -12.28 -12.31
CA ASP A 73 -20.40 -11.93 -10.88
C ASP A 73 -20.84 -10.47 -10.72
N ARG A 74 -22.14 -10.22 -10.92
CA ARG A 74 -22.81 -9.00 -10.47
C ARG A 74 -23.91 -9.36 -9.48
N SER A 75 -23.53 -9.82 -8.29
CA SER A 75 -24.39 -9.74 -7.11
C SER A 75 -24.31 -8.32 -6.54
N PHE A 76 -25.17 -7.43 -7.03
CA PHE A 76 -25.23 -6.06 -6.56
C PHE A 76 -25.88 -6.02 -5.17
N LYS A 77 -25.02 -5.91 -4.16
CA LYS A 77 -25.39 -5.57 -2.77
C LYS A 77 -26.05 -4.18 -2.79
N LYS A 78 -27.31 -4.11 -2.40
CA LYS A 78 -28.11 -2.89 -2.23
C LYS A 78 -27.40 -1.96 -1.24
N ARG A 79 -26.60 -1.01 -1.75
CA ARG A 79 -26.04 0.09 -0.96
C ARG A 79 -27.07 1.22 -0.92
N ARG A 80 -27.46 1.58 0.30
CA ARG A 80 -28.22 2.78 0.66
C ARG A 80 -27.45 3.99 0.12
N ILE A 81 -28.06 4.74 -0.78
CA ILE A 81 -27.57 6.06 -1.20
C ILE A 81 -28.14 7.03 -0.17
N GLU A 82 -27.30 7.52 0.73
CA GLU A 82 -27.52 8.83 1.34
C GLU A 82 -26.91 9.86 0.40
N GLU A 83 -27.73 10.81 0.00
CA GLU A 83 -27.41 11.88 -0.95
C GLU A 83 -26.38 12.83 -0.33
N GLY A 84 -25.17 12.82 -0.90
CA GLY A 84 -24.28 13.98 -0.85
C GLY A 84 -24.61 14.92 -2.00
N SER A 85 -25.58 15.81 -1.81
CA SER A 85 -25.75 17.01 -2.62
C SER A 85 -25.04 18.18 -1.93
N GLY A 86 -23.88 18.55 -2.46
CA GLY A 86 -23.02 19.62 -1.95
C GLY A 86 -23.54 21.03 -2.28
N TRP A 87 -24.65 21.44 -1.68
CA TRP A 87 -24.99 22.85 -1.53
C TRP A 87 -24.68 23.28 -0.09
N ALA A 88 -23.51 23.88 0.09
CA ALA A 88 -23.12 24.54 1.33
C ALA A 88 -23.92 25.83 1.50
N THR A 89 -24.98 25.80 2.30
CA THR A 89 -25.60 27.02 2.81
C THR A 89 -24.80 27.50 4.03
N VAL A 90 -24.01 28.54 3.82
CA VAL A 90 -23.40 29.32 4.88
C VAL A 90 -24.53 30.10 5.58
N ARG A 91 -25.10 29.52 6.65
CA ARG A 91 -25.80 30.33 7.66
C ARG A 91 -24.77 30.81 8.67
N VAL A 92 -24.33 32.04 8.47
CA VAL A 92 -23.73 32.87 9.52
C VAL A 92 -24.81 33.12 10.59
N GLY A 93 -24.48 32.78 11.84
CA GLY A 93 -25.15 33.30 13.03
C GLY A 93 -26.41 32.56 13.48
N ALA A 94 -26.25 31.62 14.41
CA ALA A 94 -27.04 31.54 15.66
C ALA A 94 -26.70 30.26 16.44
N THR A 95 -26.29 30.46 17.69
CA THR A 95 -26.39 29.54 18.83
C THR A 95 -25.62 28.22 18.76
N LYS A 96 -24.36 28.28 19.21
CA LYS A 96 -23.88 27.30 20.20
C LYS A 96 -24.94 27.25 21.30
N ARG A 97 -25.63 26.11 21.44
CA ARG A 97 -26.42 25.83 22.62
C ARG A 97 -25.40 25.46 23.69
N GLU A 98 -24.95 26.46 24.44
CA GLU A 98 -24.25 26.22 25.69
C GLU A 98 -25.18 25.42 26.60
N GLU A 99 -24.67 24.35 27.18
CA GLU A 99 -25.37 23.57 28.18
C GLU A 99 -25.65 24.48 29.37
N THR A 100 -26.91 24.86 29.56
CA THR A 100 -27.37 25.57 30.75
C THR A 100 -26.98 24.76 31.99
N PRO A 101 -26.34 25.36 33.00
CA PRO A 101 -26.05 24.68 34.26
C PRO A 101 -27.36 24.25 34.93
N PRO A 102 -27.36 23.15 35.70
CA PRO A 102 -28.56 22.68 36.39
C PRO A 102 -29.09 23.75 37.34
N ILE A 103 -30.41 23.93 37.33
CA ILE A 103 -31.12 24.89 38.19
C ILE A 103 -30.85 24.52 39.67
N PRO A 104 -30.50 25.49 40.53
CA PRO A 104 -30.28 25.24 41.95
C PRO A 104 -31.56 24.73 42.65
N PRO A 105 -31.44 23.92 43.72
CA PRO A 105 -32.55 23.19 44.33
C PRO A 105 -33.65 24.05 44.96
N ASP A 106 -33.49 25.37 45.04
CA ASP A 106 -34.40 26.28 45.75
C ASP A 106 -35.62 26.75 44.94
N GLU A 107 -35.73 26.41 43.66
CA GLU A 107 -36.87 26.80 42.79
C GLU A 107 -37.81 25.65 42.38
N GLN A 108 -37.70 24.48 43.02
CA GLN A 108 -38.70 23.43 42.80
C GLN A 108 -40.03 23.86 43.45
N PRO A 109 -41.19 23.73 42.76
CA PRO A 109 -42.47 24.04 43.38
C PRO A 109 -42.67 23.13 44.58
N THR A 110 -42.87 23.73 45.75
CA THR A 110 -43.24 23.02 46.98
C THR A 110 -44.62 22.42 46.77
N VAL A 111 -44.66 21.13 46.45
CA VAL A 111 -45.91 20.35 46.45
C VAL A 111 -46.28 20.13 47.91
N VAL A 112 -47.23 20.91 48.40
CA VAL A 112 -47.91 20.64 49.67
C VAL A 112 -48.72 19.38 49.47
N GLU A 113 -48.17 18.23 49.89
CA GLU A 113 -48.93 17.00 49.98
C GLU A 113 -49.93 17.14 51.13
N GLU A 114 -51.16 17.53 50.81
CA GLU A 114 -52.27 17.42 51.75
C GLU A 114 -52.56 15.92 51.97
N GLU A 115 -52.05 15.38 53.06
CA GLU A 115 -52.38 14.05 53.56
C GLU A 115 -53.84 14.03 54.03
N GLN A 116 -54.75 13.70 53.10
CA GLN A 116 -56.12 13.38 53.46
C GLN A 116 -56.15 12.00 54.14
N PRO A 117 -56.64 11.88 55.40
CA PRO A 117 -56.71 10.60 56.06
C PRO A 117 -57.74 9.69 55.39
N PHE A 118 -57.32 8.45 55.11
CA PHE A 118 -58.13 7.41 54.45
C PHE A 118 -59.43 7.13 55.21
N LYS A 119 -60.59 7.42 54.59
CA LYS A 119 -61.90 6.91 55.02
C LYS A 119 -62.22 5.65 54.20
N GLY A 120 -62.42 4.54 54.90
CA GLY A 120 -62.39 3.18 54.37
C GLY A 120 -63.20 2.92 53.09
N GLY A 121 -62.55 2.24 52.14
CA GLY A 121 -63.10 1.79 50.86
C GLY A 121 -62.05 1.01 50.05
N LEU A 122 -62.48 0.37 48.96
CA LEU A 122 -61.63 -0.41 48.05
C LEU A 122 -60.53 0.48 47.44
N LEU A 123 -59.26 0.25 47.77
CA LEU A 123 -58.13 1.04 47.27
C LEU A 123 -57.73 0.64 45.83
N THR A 124 -57.34 1.64 45.03
CA THR A 124 -56.76 1.42 43.70
C THR A 124 -55.26 1.06 43.79
N SER A 125 -54.72 0.38 42.77
CA SER A 125 -53.32 -0.05 42.72
C SER A 125 -52.32 1.12 42.78
N GLU A 126 -52.73 2.28 42.29
CA GLU A 126 -51.95 3.52 42.35
C GLU A 126 -51.93 4.11 43.77
N GLN A 127 -53.06 4.07 44.48
CA GLN A 127 -53.13 4.49 45.88
C GLN A 127 -52.31 3.57 46.79
N LEU A 128 -52.30 2.26 46.52
CA LEU A 128 -51.42 1.30 47.20
C LEU A 128 -49.95 1.59 46.95
N ARG A 129 -49.55 1.89 45.70
CA ARG A 129 -48.15 2.25 45.37
C ARG A 129 -47.69 3.57 46.00
N LYS A 130 -48.62 4.48 46.30
CA LYS A 130 -48.32 5.75 46.96
C LYS A 130 -48.29 5.60 48.49
N ALA A 131 -49.14 4.73 49.06
CA ALA A 131 -49.19 4.45 50.50
C ALA A 131 -48.11 3.47 50.99
N LEU A 132 -47.64 2.57 50.12
CA LEU A 132 -46.52 1.69 50.44
C LEU A 132 -45.21 2.49 50.32
N PRO A 133 -44.41 2.60 51.40
CA PRO A 133 -43.10 3.22 51.29
C PRO A 133 -42.28 2.45 50.26
N LYS A 134 -41.85 3.12 49.18
CA LYS A 134 -40.87 2.56 48.26
C LYS A 134 -39.65 2.22 49.11
N PRO A 135 -39.21 0.95 49.18
CA PRO A 135 -37.97 0.64 49.87
C PRO A 135 -36.89 1.46 49.17
N GLN A 136 -36.37 2.47 49.86
CA GLN A 136 -35.13 3.12 49.48
C GLN A 136 -34.07 2.05 49.68
N LEU A 137 -33.89 1.20 48.65
CA LEU A 137 -32.66 0.46 48.47
C LEU A 137 -31.59 1.55 48.48
N LYS A 138 -30.86 1.62 49.60
CA LYS A 138 -29.59 2.32 49.64
C LYS A 138 -28.79 1.68 48.52
N GLN A 139 -28.78 2.32 47.35
CA GLN A 139 -27.77 2.10 46.35
C GLN A 139 -26.52 2.62 47.05
N GLU A 140 -25.83 1.74 47.78
CA GLU A 140 -24.42 1.94 48.02
C GLU A 140 -23.85 2.24 46.64
N GLU A 141 -23.27 3.42 46.46
CA GLU A 141 -22.53 3.78 45.26
C GLU A 141 -21.33 2.83 45.19
N MET A 142 -21.59 1.59 44.79
CA MET A 142 -20.60 0.68 44.28
C MET A 142 -19.90 1.47 43.20
N THR A 143 -18.59 1.64 43.37
CA THR A 143 -17.83 2.40 42.38
C THR A 143 -18.08 1.74 41.03
N ARG A 144 -18.23 2.54 39.97
CA ARG A 144 -18.53 2.04 38.62
C ARG A 144 -17.56 0.92 38.20
N ASP A 145 -16.34 0.99 38.72
CA ASP A 145 -15.27 0.00 38.57
C ASP A 145 -15.57 -1.35 39.27
N GLU A 146 -16.27 -1.37 40.41
CA GLU A 146 -16.70 -2.58 41.11
C GLU A 146 -17.94 -3.22 40.47
N GLU A 147 -18.85 -2.41 39.92
CA GLU A 147 -19.98 -2.91 39.12
C GLU A 147 -19.49 -3.52 37.80
N GLU A 148 -18.49 -2.89 37.16
CA GLU A 148 -17.83 -3.42 35.97
C GLU A 148 -17.05 -4.71 36.28
N ALA A 149 -16.35 -4.78 37.43
CA ALA A 149 -15.67 -5.99 37.89
C ALA A 149 -16.64 -7.13 38.24
N ALA A 150 -17.80 -6.84 38.81
CA ALA A 150 -18.83 -7.84 39.12
C ALA A 150 -19.51 -8.41 37.86
N GLN A 151 -19.49 -7.66 36.74
CA GLN A 151 -20.00 -8.07 35.43
C GLN A 151 -18.90 -8.60 34.48
N GLU A 152 -17.64 -8.70 34.93
CA GLU A 152 -16.53 -9.15 34.08
C GLU A 152 -16.74 -10.59 33.60
N THR A 153 -16.90 -10.73 32.28
CA THR A 153 -17.09 -12.03 31.65
C THR A 153 -15.74 -12.77 31.57
N VAL A 154 -15.63 -13.91 32.25
CA VAL A 154 -14.40 -14.74 32.24
C VAL A 154 -14.31 -15.53 30.94
N TYR A 155 -13.46 -15.09 30.02
CA TYR A 155 -13.16 -15.82 28.79
C TYR A 155 -12.18 -16.98 29.05
N ARG A 156 -12.46 -18.15 28.49
CA ARG A 156 -11.61 -19.35 28.57
C ARG A 156 -11.28 -19.87 27.17
N ASP A 157 -10.09 -20.44 26.99
CA ASP A 157 -9.72 -21.11 25.75
C ASP A 157 -10.40 -22.49 25.63
N ALA A 158 -10.27 -23.13 24.45
CA ALA A 158 -10.80 -24.47 24.18
C ALA A 158 -10.20 -25.57 25.10
N SER A 159 -9.15 -25.27 25.85
CA SER A 159 -8.52 -26.13 26.86
C SER A 159 -8.92 -25.79 28.30
N GLY A 160 -9.79 -24.79 28.50
CA GLY A 160 -10.33 -24.38 29.79
C GLY A 160 -9.49 -23.37 30.57
N ARG A 161 -8.37 -22.87 30.02
CA ARG A 161 -7.53 -21.85 30.67
C ARG A 161 -8.17 -20.48 30.58
N LYS A 162 -8.19 -19.73 31.69
CA LYS A 162 -8.66 -18.33 31.74
C LYS A 162 -7.75 -17.47 30.86
N ILE A 163 -8.33 -16.80 29.87
CA ILE A 163 -7.63 -15.85 28.99
C ILE A 163 -7.78 -14.46 29.60
N ASP A 164 -6.66 -13.83 29.90
CA ASP A 164 -6.64 -12.42 30.29
C ASP A 164 -6.88 -11.56 29.04
N THR A 165 -8.07 -10.97 28.93
CA THR A 165 -8.54 -10.27 27.72
C THR A 165 -7.69 -9.05 27.39
N LYS A 166 -7.17 -8.36 28.41
CA LYS A 166 -6.28 -7.21 28.28
C LYS A 166 -4.93 -7.64 27.68
N ALA A 167 -4.35 -8.73 28.17
CA ALA A 167 -3.11 -9.29 27.64
C ALA A 167 -3.27 -9.83 26.21
N ALA A 168 -4.34 -10.58 25.93
CA ALA A 168 -4.63 -11.11 24.59
C ALA A 168 -4.85 -9.99 23.55
N ARG A 169 -5.49 -8.88 23.94
CA ARG A 169 -5.69 -7.71 23.08
C ARG A 169 -4.38 -6.96 22.84
N ALA A 170 -3.52 -6.85 23.84
CA ALA A 170 -2.19 -6.26 23.71
C ALA A 170 -1.29 -7.08 22.77
N ASP A 171 -1.27 -8.41 22.91
CA ASP A 171 -0.50 -9.30 22.04
C ASP A 171 -1.06 -9.33 20.60
N ALA A 172 -2.39 -9.30 20.44
CA ALA A 172 -3.01 -9.16 19.13
C ALA A 172 -2.66 -7.82 18.47
N ALA A 173 -2.64 -6.72 19.23
CA ALA A 173 -2.24 -5.41 18.74
C ALA A 173 -0.76 -5.37 18.35
N ARG A 174 0.13 -5.95 19.17
CA ARG A 174 1.56 -6.08 18.83
C ARG A 174 1.79 -6.91 17.59
N LYS A 175 1.13 -8.07 17.46
CA LYS A 175 1.23 -8.94 16.29
C LYS A 175 0.66 -8.29 15.03
N LYS A 176 -0.42 -7.51 15.17
CA LYS A 176 -0.97 -6.72 14.05
C LYS A 176 0.02 -5.66 13.58
N ARG A 177 0.58 -4.89 14.51
CA ARG A 177 1.61 -3.87 14.20
C ARG A 177 2.85 -4.50 13.55
N GLU A 178 3.34 -5.63 14.04
CA GLU A 178 4.48 -6.31 13.45
C GLU A 178 4.19 -6.82 12.02
N ARG A 179 2.95 -7.31 11.77
CA ARG A 179 2.51 -7.69 10.41
C ARG A 179 2.46 -6.49 9.48
N GLU A 180 1.87 -5.38 9.92
CA GLU A 180 1.81 -4.13 9.17
C GLU A 180 3.22 -3.60 8.86
N GLU A 181 4.16 -3.65 9.81
CA GLU A 181 5.55 -3.26 9.59
C GLU A 181 6.27 -4.18 8.60
N LYS A 182 6.01 -5.50 8.65
CA LYS A 182 6.57 -6.46 7.68
C LYS A 182 6.00 -6.27 6.28
N GLU A 183 4.70 -6.02 6.18
CA GLU A 183 4.02 -5.70 4.92
C GLU A 183 4.53 -4.38 4.35
N ALA A 184 4.69 -3.34 5.18
CA ALA A 184 5.28 -2.08 4.78
C ALA A 184 6.73 -2.25 4.29
N LYS A 185 7.55 -3.04 4.99
CA LYS A 185 8.92 -3.36 4.55
C LYS A 185 8.93 -4.13 3.22
N LYS A 186 8.01 -5.08 3.03
CA LYS A 186 7.87 -5.84 1.77
C LYS A 186 7.41 -4.92 0.63
N MET A 187 6.45 -4.03 0.89
CA MET A 187 5.97 -3.04 -0.06
C MET A 187 7.08 -2.06 -0.44
N GLN A 188 7.82 -1.55 0.53
CA GLN A 188 9.01 -0.74 0.27
C GLN A 188 9.97 -1.54 -0.58
N TRP A 189 10.42 -2.73 -0.15
CA TRP A 189 11.36 -3.56 -0.92
C TRP A 189 10.91 -3.82 -2.36
N GLY A 190 9.60 -4.00 -2.60
CA GLY A 190 9.03 -4.17 -3.93
C GLY A 190 9.02 -2.91 -4.82
N LYS A 191 9.16 -1.70 -4.26
CA LYS A 191 9.32 -0.47 -5.05
C LYS A 191 10.66 -0.46 -5.79
N GLY A 192 10.71 0.22 -6.93
CA GLY A 192 11.97 0.46 -7.65
C GLY A 192 12.89 1.46 -6.93
N LEU A 193 14.20 1.42 -7.20
CA LEU A 193 15.16 2.42 -6.73
C LEU A 193 14.87 3.80 -7.35
N MET A 194 14.71 3.85 -8.67
CA MET A 194 14.36 5.08 -9.40
C MET A 194 13.09 5.75 -8.85
N GLN A 195 12.05 4.97 -8.58
CA GLN A 195 10.78 5.50 -8.07
C GLN A 195 10.95 6.17 -6.70
N ARG A 196 11.83 5.64 -5.84
CA ARG A 196 12.16 6.27 -4.55
C ARG A 196 12.95 7.55 -4.74
N ASP A 197 13.97 7.51 -5.58
CA ASP A 197 14.81 8.70 -5.86
C ASP A 197 13.96 9.83 -6.46
N GLU A 198 12.99 9.50 -7.31
CA GLU A 198 12.02 10.45 -7.86
C GLU A 198 11.06 11.00 -6.81
N GLU A 199 10.55 10.15 -5.91
CA GLU A 199 9.69 10.56 -4.81
C GLU A 199 10.43 11.51 -3.85
N GLU A 200 11.69 11.21 -3.55
CA GLU A 200 12.55 12.09 -2.76
C GLU A 200 12.85 13.41 -3.47
N LYS A 201 13.24 13.38 -4.74
CA LYS A 201 13.45 14.60 -5.54
C LYS A 201 12.19 15.45 -5.60
N ARG A 202 11.02 14.84 -5.79
CA ARG A 202 9.73 15.55 -5.77
C ARG A 202 9.46 16.17 -4.41
N ARG A 203 9.72 15.46 -3.31
CA ARG A 203 9.59 16.00 -1.95
C ARG A 203 10.49 17.23 -1.75
N LEU A 204 11.76 17.12 -2.13
CA LEU A 204 12.72 18.23 -2.05
C LEU A 204 12.30 19.41 -2.92
N GLN A 205 11.79 19.16 -4.13
CA GLN A 205 11.24 20.21 -5.00
C GLN A 205 10.02 20.88 -4.37
N LEU A 206 9.10 20.13 -3.76
CA LEU A 206 7.94 20.70 -3.08
C LEU A 206 8.35 21.56 -1.89
N GLU A 207 9.35 21.12 -1.12
CA GLU A 207 9.90 21.90 -0.01
C GLU A 207 10.53 23.20 -0.48
N LYS A 208 11.33 23.17 -1.56
CA LYS A 208 11.86 24.37 -2.21
C LYS A 208 10.75 25.28 -2.74
N ASN A 209 9.73 24.70 -3.36
CA ASN A 209 8.61 25.47 -3.91
C ASN A 209 7.77 26.16 -2.82
N LYS A 210 7.79 25.68 -1.56
CA LYS A 210 7.11 26.36 -0.44
C LYS A 210 7.73 27.71 -0.11
N SER A 211 9.04 27.87 -0.31
CA SER A 211 9.75 29.14 -0.03
C SER A 211 9.89 30.04 -1.25
N LEU A 212 9.79 29.47 -2.46
CA LEU A 212 9.92 30.22 -3.70
C LEU A 212 8.68 31.08 -4.00
N PRO A 213 8.86 32.26 -4.63
CA PRO A 213 7.74 33.05 -5.12
C PRO A 213 7.02 32.33 -6.28
N PHE A 214 5.74 32.62 -6.47
CA PHE A 214 4.93 32.01 -7.54
C PHE A 214 5.49 32.24 -8.95
N SER A 215 6.04 33.43 -9.21
CA SER A 215 6.62 33.81 -10.51
C SER A 215 8.15 33.89 -10.45
N ARG A 216 8.82 33.27 -11.41
CA ARG A 216 10.27 33.46 -11.63
C ARG A 216 10.50 34.73 -12.47
N ARG A 217 11.43 35.59 -12.06
CA ARG A 217 11.82 36.81 -12.79
C ARG A 217 13.20 36.65 -13.42
N ALA A 218 13.59 37.60 -14.27
CA ALA A 218 14.92 37.63 -14.88
C ALA A 218 16.07 37.68 -13.84
N ASP A 219 15.81 38.24 -12.65
CA ASP A 219 16.81 38.36 -11.58
C ASP A 219 16.92 37.11 -10.68
N ASP A 220 16.19 36.04 -10.97
CA ASP A 220 16.21 34.80 -10.18
C ASP A 220 17.61 34.15 -10.22
N LYS A 221 18.25 34.04 -9.06
CA LYS A 221 19.64 33.59 -8.94
C LYS A 221 19.80 32.13 -9.33
N GLU A 222 18.93 31.25 -8.86
CA GLU A 222 19.04 29.81 -9.13
C GLU A 222 18.87 29.53 -10.63
N LEU A 223 17.89 30.17 -11.27
CA LEU A 223 17.65 30.05 -12.71
C LEU A 223 18.85 30.57 -13.52
N ASN A 224 19.39 31.73 -13.14
CA ASN A 224 20.54 32.31 -13.83
C ASN A 224 21.81 31.47 -13.68
N GLU A 225 22.01 30.85 -12.52
CA GLU A 225 23.11 29.90 -12.31
C GLU A 225 22.94 28.64 -13.15
N GLU A 226 21.72 28.10 -13.25
CA GLU A 226 21.40 26.95 -14.11
C GLU A 226 21.66 27.25 -15.59
N LEU A 227 21.20 28.40 -16.09
CA LEU A 227 21.42 28.83 -17.47
C LEU A 227 22.90 29.06 -17.79
N LYS A 228 23.67 29.61 -16.85
CA LYS A 228 25.13 29.76 -16.99
C LYS A 228 25.85 28.42 -17.00
N ALA A 229 25.31 27.42 -16.32
CA ALA A 229 25.88 26.08 -16.26
C ALA A 229 25.53 25.21 -17.47
N GLN A 230 24.53 25.59 -18.27
CA GLN A 230 24.09 24.83 -19.43
C GLN A 230 25.18 24.80 -20.51
N GLU A 231 25.64 23.59 -20.85
CA GLU A 231 26.61 23.39 -21.92
C GLU A 231 25.94 23.66 -23.29
N ARG A 232 26.55 24.55 -24.08
CA ARG A 232 26.06 24.92 -25.39
C ARG A 232 27.01 24.42 -26.46
N TRP A 233 26.48 23.63 -27.39
CA TRP A 233 27.29 22.87 -28.36
C TRP A 233 28.12 23.76 -29.30
N ASN A 234 27.67 24.99 -29.56
CA ASN A 234 28.31 25.94 -30.46
C ASN A 234 29.07 27.07 -29.74
N ASP A 235 29.46 26.88 -28.48
CA ASP A 235 30.23 27.86 -27.73
C ASP A 235 31.74 27.71 -28.00
N PRO A 236 32.40 28.69 -28.66
CA PRO A 236 33.84 28.62 -28.92
C PRO A 236 34.68 28.70 -27.64
N ALA A 237 34.16 29.29 -26.56
CA ALA A 237 34.85 29.38 -25.27
C ALA A 237 34.86 28.03 -24.54
N ALA A 238 33.96 27.09 -24.88
CA ALA A 238 33.85 25.79 -24.20
C ALA A 238 35.15 24.98 -24.24
N ALA A 239 35.96 25.12 -25.31
CA ALA A 239 37.26 24.46 -25.43
C ALA A 239 38.32 25.00 -24.45
N PHE A 240 38.18 26.26 -24.01
CA PHE A 240 39.12 26.90 -23.08
C PHE A 240 38.75 26.66 -21.61
N LEU A 241 37.55 26.16 -21.32
CA LEU A 241 37.12 25.88 -19.95
C LEU A 241 37.80 24.60 -19.43
N THR A 242 38.66 24.76 -18.42
CA THR A 242 39.55 23.70 -17.92
C THR A 242 38.89 22.69 -16.97
N ALA A 243 37.61 22.88 -16.63
CA ALA A 243 36.96 22.10 -15.60
C ALA A 243 35.57 21.61 -16.03
N LYS A 244 35.51 20.46 -16.71
CA LYS A 244 34.30 19.64 -16.64
C LYS A 244 34.17 19.18 -15.20
N LYS A 245 33.11 19.59 -14.49
CA LYS A 245 32.77 19.11 -13.15
C LYS A 245 32.40 17.62 -13.24
N ALA A 246 33.41 16.75 -13.36
CA ALA A 246 33.20 15.32 -13.28
C ALA A 246 32.64 15.00 -11.89
N SER A 247 31.55 14.23 -11.83
CA SER A 247 30.96 13.81 -10.56
C SER A 247 32.00 13.07 -9.73
N LYS A 248 32.48 13.68 -8.65
CA LYS A 248 33.47 13.09 -7.74
C LYS A 248 32.78 11.98 -6.93
N GLY A 249 32.98 10.73 -7.31
CA GLY A 249 32.48 9.58 -6.56
C GLY A 249 32.63 8.27 -7.34
N PRO A 250 32.59 7.12 -6.65
CA PRO A 250 32.57 5.81 -7.30
C PRO A 250 31.32 5.72 -8.20
N ARG A 251 31.51 5.73 -9.51
CA ARG A 251 30.43 5.61 -10.49
C ARG A 251 30.10 4.13 -10.69
N LYS A 252 28.80 3.82 -10.85
CA LYS A 252 28.40 2.51 -11.36
C LYS A 252 28.97 2.38 -12.77
N PRO A 253 29.51 1.22 -13.16
CA PRO A 253 29.98 1.02 -14.52
C PRO A 253 28.82 1.25 -15.48
N GLU A 254 29.10 1.96 -16.57
CA GLU A 254 28.18 2.19 -17.67
C GLU A 254 28.55 1.28 -18.85
N TYR A 255 27.58 1.02 -19.72
CA TYR A 255 27.81 0.26 -20.93
C TYR A 255 28.71 1.04 -21.91
N SER A 256 29.71 0.35 -22.48
CA SER A 256 30.73 0.92 -23.37
C SER A 256 30.75 0.28 -24.77
N GLY A 257 29.75 -0.54 -25.10
CA GLY A 257 29.67 -1.23 -26.39
C GLY A 257 28.97 -0.41 -27.49
N PRO A 258 28.59 -1.05 -28.62
CA PRO A 258 27.91 -0.39 -29.73
C PRO A 258 26.61 0.30 -29.31
N PRO A 259 26.17 1.35 -30.01
CA PRO A 259 24.97 2.08 -29.61
C PRO A 259 23.75 1.14 -29.51
N PRO A 260 23.07 1.11 -28.34
CA PRO A 260 21.90 0.26 -28.15
C PRO A 260 20.74 0.70 -29.05
N PRO A 261 19.81 -0.22 -29.39
CA PRO A 261 18.56 0.17 -30.01
C PRO A 261 17.80 1.14 -29.09
N PRO A 262 17.09 2.13 -29.66
CA PRO A 262 16.33 3.10 -28.88
C PRO A 262 15.17 2.40 -28.14
N ASN A 263 14.87 2.88 -26.94
CA ASN A 263 13.77 2.42 -26.10
C ASN A 263 12.89 3.64 -25.76
N ARG A 264 11.57 3.45 -25.66
CA ARG A 264 10.61 4.46 -25.18
C ARG A 264 11.08 5.25 -23.95
N PHE A 265 11.78 4.61 -23.02
CA PHE A 265 12.20 5.23 -21.76
C PHE A 265 13.61 5.82 -21.77
N GLY A 266 14.36 5.72 -22.87
CA GLY A 266 15.75 6.22 -22.93
C GLY A 266 16.71 5.56 -21.92
N ILE A 267 16.34 4.41 -21.36
CA ILE A 267 17.14 3.68 -20.38
C ILE A 267 18.33 3.05 -21.09
N LYS A 268 19.54 3.42 -20.67
CA LYS A 268 20.77 2.80 -21.16
C LYS A 268 20.84 1.32 -20.71
N PRO A 269 21.38 0.43 -21.55
CA PRO A 269 21.61 -0.96 -21.16
C PRO A 269 22.57 -1.04 -19.98
N GLY A 270 22.49 -2.15 -19.24
CA GLY A 270 23.45 -2.44 -18.16
C GLY A 270 24.87 -2.61 -18.71
N TYR A 271 25.87 -2.33 -17.89
CA TYR A 271 27.28 -2.37 -18.28
C TYR A 271 27.78 -3.73 -18.81
N ARG A 272 27.05 -4.82 -18.52
CA ARG A 272 27.37 -6.19 -18.92
C ARG A 272 26.62 -6.65 -20.16
N TRP A 273 25.79 -5.79 -20.74
CA TRP A 273 25.09 -6.13 -21.97
C TRP A 273 26.14 -6.35 -23.08
N ASP A 274 25.90 -7.31 -23.96
CA ASP A 274 26.87 -7.72 -24.99
C ASP A 274 26.67 -6.98 -26.33
N GLY A 275 25.64 -6.14 -26.43
CA GLY A 275 25.31 -5.40 -27.65
C GLY A 275 24.42 -6.17 -28.63
N VAL A 276 24.06 -7.43 -28.33
CA VAL A 276 23.18 -8.22 -29.20
C VAL A 276 21.72 -7.96 -28.81
N ASP A 277 20.95 -7.45 -29.77
CA ASP A 277 19.51 -7.27 -29.62
C ASP A 277 18.80 -8.64 -29.64
N ARG A 278 18.04 -8.91 -28.58
CA ARG A 278 17.26 -10.13 -28.37
C ARG A 278 15.77 -9.83 -28.20
N GLY A 279 15.32 -8.65 -28.63
CA GLY A 279 13.92 -8.25 -28.54
C GLY A 279 13.04 -8.85 -29.65
N ASN A 280 11.73 -8.93 -29.38
CA ASN A 280 10.69 -9.29 -30.36
C ASN A 280 10.38 -8.14 -31.37
N GLY A 281 11.25 -7.14 -31.49
CA GLY A 281 11.04 -5.97 -32.37
C GLY A 281 9.86 -5.04 -31.98
N PHE A 282 9.25 -5.22 -30.80
CA PHE A 282 8.10 -4.41 -30.35
C PHE A 282 8.40 -2.91 -30.31
N GLU A 283 9.52 -2.50 -29.71
CA GLU A 283 9.93 -1.09 -29.60
C GLU A 283 10.07 -0.45 -30.99
N LYS A 284 10.67 -1.17 -31.95
CA LYS A 284 10.80 -0.71 -33.34
C LYS A 284 9.43 -0.46 -33.98
N LYS A 285 8.50 -1.42 -33.86
CA LYS A 285 7.12 -1.27 -34.37
C LYS A 285 6.39 -0.12 -33.69
N LEU A 286 6.59 0.07 -32.39
CA LEU A 286 5.97 1.16 -31.62
C LEU A 286 6.44 2.52 -32.13
N PHE A 287 7.73 2.71 -32.38
CA PHE A 287 8.26 3.95 -32.95
C PHE A 287 7.75 4.20 -34.37
N GLN A 288 7.68 3.16 -35.20
CA GLN A 288 7.10 3.26 -36.55
C GLN A 288 5.66 3.73 -36.48
N ARG A 289 4.81 3.10 -35.65
CA ARG A 289 3.41 3.49 -35.46
C ARG A 289 3.26 4.93 -34.94
N HIS A 290 4.14 5.36 -34.04
CA HIS A 290 4.09 6.73 -33.52
C HIS A 290 4.42 7.77 -34.60
N ASN A 291 5.43 7.48 -35.43
CA ASN A 291 5.79 8.32 -36.55
C ASN A 291 4.70 8.33 -37.63
N GLU A 292 4.13 7.17 -37.93
CA GLU A 292 2.99 7.04 -38.84
C GLU A 292 1.81 7.88 -38.38
N ARG A 293 1.41 7.78 -37.09
CA ARG A 293 0.33 8.61 -36.54
C ARG A 293 0.61 10.12 -36.64
N LYS A 294 1.87 10.54 -36.45
CA LYS A 294 2.26 11.94 -36.63
C LYS A 294 2.19 12.37 -38.09
N ARG A 295 2.63 11.49 -39.00
CA ARG A 295 2.61 11.75 -40.45
C ARG A 295 1.19 11.83 -40.97
N THR A 296 0.30 10.92 -40.56
CA THR A 296 -1.12 10.95 -40.95
C THR A 296 -1.82 12.19 -40.40
N ALA A 297 -1.56 12.56 -39.14
CA ALA A 297 -2.13 13.79 -38.57
C ALA A 297 -1.67 15.06 -39.29
N ALA A 298 -0.40 15.13 -39.69
CA ALA A 298 0.13 16.25 -40.47
C ALA A 298 -0.48 16.28 -41.87
N ALA A 299 -0.53 15.14 -42.56
CA ALA A 299 -1.13 15.03 -43.89
C ALA A 299 -2.63 15.37 -43.87
N SER A 300 -3.37 14.92 -42.86
CA SER A 300 -4.80 15.26 -42.71
C SER A 300 -4.99 16.76 -42.45
N TYR A 301 -4.08 17.39 -41.71
CA TYR A 301 -4.12 18.84 -41.48
C TYR A 301 -3.84 19.60 -42.78
N GLU A 302 -2.77 19.23 -43.50
CA GLU A 302 -2.44 19.81 -44.80
C GLU A 302 -3.60 19.67 -45.79
N TRP A 303 -4.21 18.49 -45.89
CA TRP A 303 -5.39 18.26 -46.74
C TRP A 303 -6.61 19.07 -46.31
N SER A 304 -6.82 19.27 -45.01
CA SER A 304 -7.96 20.06 -44.51
C SER A 304 -7.81 21.57 -44.78
N VAL A 305 -6.57 22.05 -44.95
CA VAL A 305 -6.26 23.46 -45.17
C VAL A 305 -6.18 23.80 -46.66
N ASP A 306 -5.93 22.82 -47.53
CA ASP A 306 -5.71 23.05 -48.97
C ASP A 306 -6.96 23.57 -49.73
N ASP A 307 -8.17 23.30 -49.22
CA ASP A 307 -9.45 23.73 -49.82
C ASP A 307 -10.10 24.91 -49.08
N MET A 308 -9.34 25.63 -48.23
CA MET A 308 -9.81 26.78 -47.43
C MET A 308 -9.05 28.06 -47.75
#